data_AF-A0A545T9F3-F1
#
_entry.id   AF-A0A545T9F3-F1
#
_cell.length_a   1.000
_cell.length_b   1.000
_cell.length_c   1.000
_cell.angle_alpha   90.00
_cell.angle_beta   90.00
_cell.angle_gamma   90.00
#
_symmetry.space_group_name_H-M   'P 1'
#
loop_
_entity.id
_entity.type
_entity.pdbx_description
1 polymer ?
#
loop_
_entity_poly.entity_id
_entity_poly.type
_entity_poly.pdbx_seq_one_letter_code
_entity_poly.pdbx_strand_id
1 'polypeptide(L)'
;MGKFFKGTTIGTKGSENGEILVDLEHEMGARLTIEKDGAAAPFSITIGVYGLFFHTSFYSTVDKAKSDLNIMKTEIDNFFNSEPTKSEELDWINQFVERF
;
A
#
# COMPACT_ATOMS: atom_id res chain seq x y z
N MET A 1 1.05 -15.93 7.93
CA MET A 1 0.86 -14.65 8.64
C MET A 1 2.18 -13.91 8.60
N GLY A 2 2.40 -13.20 7.51
CA GLY A 2 3.62 -12.43 7.34
C GLY A 2 3.59 -11.20 8.22
N LYS A 3 4.76 -10.74 8.64
CA LYS A 3 4.85 -9.60 9.54
C LYS A 3 5.16 -8.33 8.75
N PHE A 4 4.37 -7.30 8.99
CA PHE A 4 4.72 -5.94 8.60
C PHE A 4 5.69 -5.34 9.63
N PHE A 5 6.74 -4.70 9.13
CA PHE A 5 7.73 -3.97 9.90
C PHE A 5 7.70 -2.50 9.54
N LYS A 6 8.17 -1.66 10.45
CA LYS A 6 8.34 -0.23 10.17
C LYS A 6 9.51 -0.06 9.20
N GLY A 7 9.26 0.55 8.05
CA GLY A 7 10.31 0.92 7.11
C GLY A 7 11.13 2.11 7.60
N THR A 8 12.10 2.53 6.80
CA THR A 8 13.13 3.50 7.20
C THR A 8 12.96 4.90 6.60
N THR A 9 11.87 5.19 5.88
CA THR A 9 11.72 6.44 5.12
C THR A 9 10.71 7.43 5.71
N ILE A 10 10.23 7.22 6.93
CA ILE A 10 9.35 8.20 7.60
C ILE A 10 10.06 9.55 7.73
N GLY A 11 9.37 10.62 7.37
CA GLY A 11 9.88 12.00 7.35
C GLY A 11 10.63 12.37 6.06
N THR A 12 10.84 11.44 5.13
CA THR A 12 11.37 11.75 3.79
C THR A 12 10.25 12.03 2.81
N LYS A 13 10.61 12.41 1.58
CA LYS A 13 9.67 12.50 0.47
C LYS A 13 9.37 11.12 -0.12
N GLY A 14 8.11 10.87 -0.47
CA GLY A 14 7.70 9.68 -1.21
C GLY A 14 7.44 9.97 -2.70
N SER A 15 6.81 9.02 -3.38
CA SER A 15 6.57 9.07 -4.83
C SER A 15 5.61 10.18 -5.26
N GLU A 16 4.70 10.59 -4.37
CA GLU A 16 3.75 11.69 -4.64
C GLU A 16 4.29 13.06 -4.20
N ASN A 17 5.58 13.15 -3.89
CA ASN A 17 6.29 14.31 -3.35
C ASN A 17 5.76 14.81 -1.99
N GLY A 18 4.94 14.02 -1.30
CA GLY A 18 4.48 14.29 0.05
C GLY A 18 5.50 13.82 1.11
N GLU A 19 5.33 14.25 2.35
CA GLU A 19 6.09 13.72 3.49
C GLU A 19 5.52 12.36 3.92
N ILE A 20 6.38 11.35 4.03
CA ILE A 20 5.97 10.01 4.47
C ILE A 20 5.67 10.02 5.97
N LEU A 21 4.40 9.77 6.32
CA LEU A 21 3.93 9.65 7.71
C LEU A 21 3.94 8.20 8.21
N VAL A 22 3.72 7.25 7.31
CA VAL A 22 3.68 5.81 7.61
C VAL A 22 4.49 5.11 6.53
N ASP A 23 5.30 4.15 6.95
CA ASP A 23 6.12 3.33 6.06
C ASP A 23 6.16 1.91 6.62
N LEU A 24 5.59 0.97 5.88
CA LEU A 24 5.43 -0.42 6.28
C LEU A 24 5.95 -1.35 5.20
N GLU A 25 6.82 -2.27 5.60
CA GLU A 25 7.38 -3.31 4.72
C GLU A 25 6.93 -4.69 5.18
N HIS A 26 6.48 -5.51 4.24
CA HIS A 26 6.13 -6.92 4.44
C HIS A 26 7.32 -7.80 4.08
N GLU A 27 7.61 -8.83 4.88
CA GLU A 27 8.74 -9.75 4.65
C GLU A 27 8.71 -10.46 3.29
N MET A 28 7.52 -10.63 2.70
CA MET A 28 7.35 -11.26 1.38
C MET A 28 7.44 -10.26 0.21
N GLY A 29 7.88 -9.03 0.46
CA GLY A 29 8.16 -8.07 -0.61
C GLY A 29 6.98 -7.19 -1.00
N ALA A 30 6.30 -6.61 -0.01
CA ALA A 30 5.36 -5.51 -0.24
C ALA A 30 5.74 -4.29 0.60
N ARG A 31 5.41 -3.09 0.14
CA ARG A 31 5.60 -1.85 0.87
C ARG A 31 4.38 -0.96 0.74
N LEU A 32 3.96 -0.36 1.84
CA LEU A 32 2.88 0.62 1.86
C LEU A 32 3.36 1.88 2.57
N THR A 33 3.13 3.04 1.96
CA THR A 33 3.44 4.34 2.54
C THR A 33 2.20 5.22 2.58
N ILE A 34 2.00 5.97 3.67
CA ILE A 34 1.10 7.14 3.67
C ILE A 34 1.97 8.37 3.49
N GLU A 35 1.69 9.16 2.46
CA GLU A 35 2.26 10.49 2.29
C GLU A 35 1.24 11.58 2.68
N LYS A 36 1.74 12.71 3.17
CA LYS A 36 0.99 13.94 3.45
C LYS A 36 1.49 15.09 2.59
N ASP A 37 0.58 15.99 2.22
CA ASP A 37 0.88 17.19 1.42
C ASP A 37 1.55 16.85 0.08
N GLY A 38 1.04 15.81 -0.59
CA GLY A 38 1.46 15.42 -1.94
C GLY A 38 0.87 16.36 -3.01
N ALA A 39 1.36 16.22 -4.25
CA ALA A 39 0.97 17.12 -5.33
C ALA A 39 -0.52 16.98 -5.75
N ALA A 40 -1.05 15.75 -5.72
CA ALA A 40 -2.39 15.44 -6.22
C ALA A 40 -3.49 15.50 -5.15
N ALA A 41 -3.15 15.21 -3.89
CA ALA A 41 -4.12 15.16 -2.79
C ALA A 41 -3.46 15.41 -1.42
N PRO A 42 -4.24 15.80 -0.39
CA PRO A 42 -3.72 16.00 0.97
C PRO A 42 -3.02 14.77 1.55
N PHE A 43 -3.51 13.57 1.22
CA PHE A 43 -2.89 12.32 1.59
C PHE A 43 -2.93 11.33 0.43
N SER A 44 -1.93 10.47 0.35
CA SER A 44 -1.94 9.33 -0.57
C SER A 44 -1.45 8.08 0.15
N ILE A 45 -1.95 6.92 -0.28
CA ILE A 45 -1.33 5.64 0.01
C ILE A 45 -0.69 5.16 -1.27
N THR A 46 0.62 4.91 -1.25
CA THR A 46 1.27 4.16 -2.33
C THR A 46 1.59 2.76 -1.81
N ILE A 47 1.17 1.76 -2.58
CA ILE A 47 1.49 0.36 -2.36
C ILE A 47 2.34 -0.14 -3.53
N GLY A 48 3.38 -0.89 -3.19
CA GLY A 48 4.10 -1.72 -4.14
C GLY A 48 4.15 -3.15 -3.66
N VAL A 49 3.77 -4.11 -4.51
CA VAL A 49 4.12 -5.52 -4.35
C VAL A 49 5.20 -5.82 -5.38
N TYR A 50 6.42 -6.06 -4.91
CA TYR A 50 7.59 -6.09 -5.77
C TYR A 50 7.50 -7.23 -6.78
N GLY A 51 7.70 -6.88 -8.06
CA GLY A 51 7.57 -7.82 -9.18
C GLY A 51 6.14 -8.05 -9.66
N LEU A 52 5.12 -7.49 -9.00
CA LEU A 52 3.72 -7.63 -9.37
C LEU A 52 3.10 -6.30 -9.82
N PHE A 53 2.90 -5.36 -8.90
CA PHE A 53 2.23 -4.09 -9.22
C PHE A 53 2.58 -2.96 -8.25
N PHE A 54 2.27 -1.74 -8.69
CA PHE A 54 2.25 -0.53 -7.87
C PHE A 54 0.92 0.18 -8.06
N HIS A 55 0.38 0.74 -6.99
CA HIS A 55 -0.87 1.49 -7.01
C HIS A 55 -0.82 2.66 -6.04
N THR A 56 -1.45 3.79 -6.41
CA THR A 56 -1.57 4.95 -5.52
C THR A 56 -3.04 5.35 -5.39
N SER A 57 -3.49 5.43 -4.15
CA SER A 57 -4.84 5.87 -3.77
C SER A 57 -4.79 7.23 -3.10
N PHE A 58 -5.75 8.11 -3.41
CA PHE A 58 -5.75 9.50 -2.95
C PHE A 58 -6.87 9.76 -1.94
N TYR A 59 -6.55 10.54 -0.89
CA TYR A 59 -7.44 10.76 0.24
C TYR A 59 -7.47 12.22 0.68
N SER A 60 -8.64 12.66 1.16
CA SER A 60 -8.82 13.99 1.76
C SER A 60 -8.49 14.04 3.25
N THR A 61 -8.50 12.90 3.96
CA THR A 61 -8.23 12.83 5.40
C THR A 61 -7.27 11.69 5.75
N VAL A 62 -6.44 11.92 6.77
CA VAL A 62 -5.50 10.92 7.28
C VAL A 62 -6.22 9.72 7.92
N ASP A 63 -7.39 9.93 8.52
CA ASP A 63 -8.14 8.87 9.18
C ASP A 63 -8.68 7.85 8.17
N LYS A 64 -9.20 8.32 7.03
CA LYS A 64 -9.61 7.41 5.95
C LYS A 64 -8.43 6.67 5.36
N ALA A 65 -7.31 7.37 5.12
CA ALA A 65 -6.08 6.76 4.63
C ALA A 65 -5.57 5.66 5.59
N LYS A 66 -5.55 5.92 6.90
CA LYS A 66 -5.14 4.92 7.91
C LYS A 66 -6.11 3.74 7.99
N SER A 67 -7.41 3.99 7.85
CA SER A 67 -8.42 2.92 7.80
C SER A 67 -8.17 1.99 6.61
N ASP A 68 -8.01 2.55 5.41
CA ASP A 68 -7.80 1.77 4.20
C ASP A 68 -6.43 1.09 4.19
N LEU A 69 -5.39 1.72 4.72
CA LEU A 69 -4.09 1.09 4.91
C LEU A 69 -4.21 -0.22 5.71
N ASN A 70 -5.03 -0.26 6.77
CA ASN A 70 -5.23 -1.48 7.56
C ASN A 70 -5.96 -2.58 6.78
N ILE A 71 -6.91 -2.19 5.92
CA ILE A 71 -7.61 -3.12 5.03
C ILE A 71 -6.62 -3.68 4.00
N MET A 72 -5.89 -2.80 3.28
CA MET A 72 -4.88 -3.17 2.30
C MET A 72 -3.83 -4.14 2.88
N LYS A 73 -3.31 -3.85 4.09
CA LYS A 73 -2.37 -4.75 4.78
C LYS A 73 -2.93 -6.16 4.97
N THR A 74 -4.19 -6.24 5.40
CA THR A 74 -4.85 -7.53 5.64
C THR A 74 -5.05 -8.29 4.33
N GLU A 75 -5.45 -7.60 3.26
CA GLU A 75 -5.62 -8.21 1.94
C GLU A 75 -4.30 -8.71 1.35
N ILE A 76 -3.21 -7.95 1.49
CA ILE A 76 -1.87 -8.35 1.03
C ILE A 76 -1.36 -9.56 1.81
N ASP A 77 -1.50 -9.57 3.14
CA ASP A 77 -1.10 -10.74 3.94
C ASP A 77 -1.93 -11.96 3.51
N ASN A 78 -3.23 -11.82 3.32
CA ASN A 78 -4.07 -12.91 2.82
C ASN A 78 -3.63 -13.41 1.43
N PHE A 79 -3.35 -12.49 0.49
CA PHE A 79 -2.86 -12.82 -0.85
C PHE A 79 -1.54 -13.60 -0.80
N PHE A 80 -0.59 -13.17 0.04
CA PHE A 80 0.67 -13.89 0.20
C PHE A 80 0.52 -15.28 0.82
N ASN A 81 -0.56 -15.53 1.57
CA ASN A 81 -0.85 -16.84 2.15
C ASN A 81 -1.76 -17.72 1.27
N SER A 82 -2.22 -17.26 0.09
CA SER A 82 -3.27 -17.95 -0.70
C SER A 82 -2.78 -18.80 -1.87
N GLU A 83 -1.48 -18.85 -2.16
CA GLU A 83 -0.86 -19.59 -3.28
C GLU A 83 -1.66 -19.54 -4.61
N PRO A 84 -1.96 -18.35 -5.14
CA PRO A 84 -2.85 -18.20 -6.29
C PRO A 84 -2.23 -18.72 -7.59
N THR A 85 -3.08 -19.21 -8.50
CA THR A 85 -2.70 -19.34 -9.91
C THR A 85 -2.48 -17.96 -10.54
N LYS A 86 -1.82 -17.90 -11.71
CA LYS A 86 -1.61 -16.63 -12.43
C LYS A 86 -2.91 -15.90 -12.79
N SER A 87 -4.00 -16.64 -13.05
CA SER A 87 -5.29 -16.02 -13.35
C SER A 87 -5.89 -15.38 -12.10
N GLU A 88 -5.86 -16.09 -10.98
CA GLU A 88 -6.36 -15.58 -9.69
C GLU A 88 -5.54 -14.40 -9.18
N GLU A 89 -4.22 -14.42 -9.41
CA GLU A 89 -3.34 -13.27 -9.14
C GLU A 89 -3.79 -12.04 -9.92
N LEU A 90 -4.02 -12.17 -11.23
CA LEU A 90 -4.45 -11.06 -12.06
C LEU A 90 -5.84 -10.54 -11.66
N ASP A 91 -6.78 -11.45 -11.39
CA ASP A 91 -8.13 -11.10 -10.92
C ASP A 91 -8.08 -10.37 -9.58
N TRP A 92 -7.23 -10.82 -8.66
CA TRP A 92 -7.05 -10.17 -7.37
C TRP A 92 -6.43 -8.77 -7.52
N ILE A 93 -5.39 -8.61 -8.34
CA ILE A 93 -4.77 -7.29 -8.60
C ILE A 93 -5.80 -6.31 -9.16
N ASN A 94 -6.59 -6.74 -10.15
CA ASN A 94 -7.63 -5.88 -10.74
C ASN A 94 -8.66 -5.44 -9.70
N GLN A 95 -9.17 -6.38 -8.88
CA GLN A 95 -10.12 -6.07 -7.82
C GLN A 95 -9.53 -5.17 -6.72
N PHE A 96 -8.24 -5.33 -6.42
CA PHE A 96 -7.54 -4.51 -5.45
C PHE A 96 -7.43 -3.06 -5.96
N VAL A 97 -6.96 -2.88 -7.19
CA VAL A 97 -6.78 -1.56 -7.83
C VAL A 97 -8.12 -0.86 -8.10
N GLU A 98 -9.20 -1.59 -8.36
CA GLU A 98 -10.53 -0.98 -8.53
C GLU A 98 -11.15 -0.50 -7.20
N ARG A 99 -10.79 -1.14 -6.09
CA ARG A 99 -11.37 -0.84 -4.76
C ARG A 99 -10.72 0.38 -4.10
N PHE A 100 -9.44 0.58 -4.36
CA PHE A 100 -8.62 1.60 -3.71
C PHE A 100 -8.18 2.65 -4.71
#